data_AF-A0A9N8HPT3-F1
#
_entry.id   AF-A0A9N8HPT3-F1
#
_cell.length_a   1.000
_cell.length_b   1.000
_cell.length_c   1.000
_cell.angle_alpha   90.00
_cell.angle_beta   90.00
_cell.angle_gamma   90.00
#
_symmetry.space_group_name_H-M   'P 1'
#
loop_
_entity.id
_entity.type
_entity.pdbx_description
1 polymer ?
#
loop_
_entity_poly.entity_id
_entity_poly.type
_entity_poly.pdbx_seq_one_letter_code
_entity_poly.pdbx_strand_id
1 'polypeptide(L)'
;MFLGLAISGSSSPPRGGQSSATGRLYHYLWICGAIVTLHLAFPLFWFIPDLYVAEPETVSGFTPFLDASSIHVPPSQVESVKQFDRTDDDWKGFHPNRTIAFVHLGKAGGMTVRSSTSLACRLAANSTEAFRTACIDKHFLPNATLSRQVNYYFHMHAYNKSELEGATSYLFVLRHPVERVISAYRYSHPANCRGEVRTGRIKPYGCYLERFLYKKGSQENQVFAKCFRSAEMETFAQAVLSPYPPFNTSHLGKETTLRFRKMAPGICRRMAHRVVRGLAHAQSLPNAFTRALPHMKYNYEYYMDHTVWQNPQKEVFGIRTEHEWNDLRAIDLSIGGSGVFRGEGRAISHGSGGYLPSPLTTDAYEKLCCVLEQEIANYQDLLHRIQNLNDAEKKACMDKVRQSCGIGDRPLEEWRKECQARIEHDRPVWQLPQANNRRVQQTAT
;
A
#
# COMPACT_ATOMS: atom_id res chain seq x y z
N MET A 1 -38.24 -42.88 -13.92
CA MET A 1 -38.32 -44.28 -13.47
C MET A 1 -37.47 -44.43 -12.22
N PHE A 2 -38.12 -44.89 -11.14
CA PHE A 2 -37.61 -45.39 -9.83
C PHE A 2 -36.71 -44.45 -8.99
N LEU A 3 -37.30 -43.77 -7.99
CA LEU A 3 -37.44 -44.15 -6.56
C LEU A 3 -36.17 -43.81 -5.77
N GLY A 4 -36.11 -42.97 -4.74
CA GLY A 4 -37.13 -42.55 -3.77
C GLY A 4 -36.87 -43.29 -2.45
N LEU A 5 -36.36 -42.61 -1.40
CA LEU A 5 -36.59 -42.94 0.01
C LEU A 5 -36.04 -41.84 0.93
N ALA A 6 -36.98 -41.07 1.49
CA ALA A 6 -36.81 -40.25 2.68
C ALA A 6 -37.20 -41.09 3.90
N ILE A 7 -36.47 -40.94 5.02
CA ILE A 7 -36.89 -41.46 6.32
C ILE A 7 -36.90 -40.30 7.31
N SER A 8 -38.10 -39.99 7.78
CA SER A 8 -38.40 -39.16 8.93
C SER A 8 -38.42 -40.02 10.20
N GLY A 9 -38.04 -39.44 11.34
CA GLY A 9 -38.10 -40.11 12.64
C GLY A 9 -37.95 -39.11 13.77
N SER A 10 -39.08 -38.55 14.22
CA SER A 10 -39.21 -37.77 15.45
C SER A 10 -39.70 -38.66 16.59
N SER A 11 -39.04 -38.62 17.75
CA SER A 11 -39.71 -38.85 19.04
C SER A 11 -38.89 -38.24 20.20
N SER A 12 -39.61 -37.53 21.06
CA SER A 12 -39.16 -36.77 22.23
C SER A 12 -39.21 -37.65 23.51
N PRO A 13 -38.73 -37.16 24.68
CA PRO A 13 -38.02 -37.96 25.68
C PRO A 13 -38.89 -38.40 26.89
N PRO A 14 -38.26 -39.03 27.90
CA PRO A 14 -38.53 -38.60 29.26
C PRO A 14 -37.29 -38.39 30.14
N ARG A 15 -37.58 -37.71 31.26
CA ARG A 15 -36.74 -37.15 32.31
C ARG A 15 -36.11 -38.21 33.23
N GLY A 16 -35.03 -37.81 33.90
CA GLY A 16 -34.85 -38.09 35.33
C GLY A 16 -33.45 -38.59 35.75
N GLY A 17 -32.91 -37.99 36.83
CA GLY A 17 -32.03 -38.70 37.76
C GLY A 17 -30.62 -38.13 37.95
N GLN A 18 -30.44 -37.39 39.04
CA GLN A 18 -29.15 -37.00 39.63
C GLN A 18 -28.34 -38.23 40.10
N SER A 19 -27.01 -38.17 40.04
CA SER A 19 -26.12 -38.65 41.10
C SER A 19 -24.67 -38.28 40.86
N SER A 20 -23.99 -37.99 41.96
CA SER A 20 -22.66 -37.41 42.12
C SER A 20 -21.56 -38.45 42.33
N ALA A 21 -20.36 -38.10 41.85
CA ALA A 21 -19.05 -38.24 42.51
C ALA A 21 -18.36 -39.61 42.68
N THR A 22 -17.05 -39.54 42.41
CA THR A 22 -15.90 -40.33 42.92
C THR A 22 -15.52 -41.64 42.21
N GLY A 23 -14.20 -41.81 42.02
CA GLY A 23 -13.57 -43.11 41.77
C GLY A 23 -12.40 -43.09 40.79
N ARG A 24 -11.16 -43.06 41.31
CA ARG A 24 -9.91 -43.26 40.55
C ARG A 24 -9.59 -44.76 40.39
N LEU A 25 -8.59 -45.00 39.51
CA LEU A 25 -7.55 -46.05 39.50
C LEU A 25 -7.76 -47.31 38.61
N TYR A 26 -6.85 -47.36 37.59
CA TYR A 26 -6.14 -48.47 36.94
C TYR A 26 -6.81 -49.84 36.68
N HIS A 27 -6.73 -50.30 35.41
CA HIS A 27 -5.99 -51.53 35.06
C HIS A 27 -5.74 -51.63 33.54
N TYR A 28 -4.54 -52.12 33.20
CA TYR A 28 -4.07 -52.53 31.86
C TYR A 28 -4.91 -53.69 31.30
N LEU A 29 -5.10 -53.75 29.97
CA LEU A 29 -4.87 -54.98 29.20
C LEU A 29 -4.75 -54.72 27.68
N TRP A 30 -3.80 -55.44 27.08
CA TRP A 30 -3.52 -55.60 25.66
C TRP A 30 -4.67 -56.24 24.87
N ILE A 31 -4.86 -55.84 23.60
CA ILE A 31 -5.15 -56.77 22.49
C ILE A 31 -4.41 -56.30 21.22
N CYS A 32 -3.71 -57.24 20.60
CA CYS A 32 -2.99 -57.14 19.33
C CYS A 32 -3.92 -57.13 18.11
N GLY A 33 -3.43 -56.50 17.04
CA GLY A 33 -3.50 -57.09 15.69
C GLY A 33 -4.69 -56.71 14.82
N ALA A 34 -4.44 -55.89 13.80
CA ALA A 34 -4.60 -56.29 12.40
C ALA A 34 -4.10 -55.16 11.50
N ILE A 35 -3.06 -55.49 10.73
CA ILE A 35 -2.55 -54.72 9.60
C ILE A 35 -3.55 -54.91 8.45
N VAL A 36 -4.14 -53.82 7.98
CA VAL A 36 -4.73 -53.76 6.64
C VAL A 36 -4.18 -52.50 5.97
N THR A 37 -3.16 -52.71 5.14
CA THR A 37 -2.65 -51.73 4.18
C THR A 37 -3.68 -51.54 3.08
N LEU A 38 -4.32 -50.36 3.05
CA LEU A 38 -5.04 -49.87 1.88
C LEU A 38 -4.24 -48.68 1.31
N HIS A 39 -3.60 -48.89 0.15
CA HIS A 39 -2.98 -47.84 -0.63
C HIS A 39 -4.08 -46.99 -1.29
N LEU A 40 -4.29 -45.78 -0.77
CA LEU A 40 -4.95 -44.70 -1.52
C LEU A 40 -3.92 -43.60 -1.75
N ALA A 41 -3.63 -43.39 -3.03
CA ALA A 41 -2.74 -42.36 -3.54
C ALA A 41 -3.33 -40.96 -3.29
N PHE A 42 -2.61 -40.17 -2.51
CA PHE A 42 -2.74 -38.71 -2.47
C PHE A 42 -1.45 -38.12 -3.06
N PRO A 43 -1.52 -37.17 -4.01
CA PRO A 43 -0.33 -36.48 -4.47
C PRO A 43 0.10 -35.45 -3.40
N LEU A 44 1.21 -35.76 -2.74
CA LEU A 44 1.99 -34.80 -1.96
C LEU A 44 2.55 -33.73 -2.92
N PHE A 45 1.96 -32.54 -2.88
CA PHE A 45 2.62 -31.33 -3.34
C PHE A 45 3.82 -31.05 -2.45
N TRP A 46 4.99 -30.96 -3.07
CA TRP A 46 6.24 -30.59 -2.43
C TRP A 46 6.19 -29.16 -1.92
N PHE A 47 6.37 -28.98 -0.60
CA PHE A 47 6.91 -27.76 -0.02
C PHE A 47 8.43 -27.84 -0.14
N ILE A 48 9.03 -27.01 -1.00
CA ILE A 48 10.47 -26.73 -0.98
C ILE A 48 10.65 -25.45 -0.16
N PRO A 49 11.38 -25.45 0.97
CA PRO A 49 11.82 -24.21 1.58
C PRO A 49 12.97 -23.63 0.76
N ASP A 50 12.84 -22.35 0.41
CA ASP A 50 13.80 -21.56 -0.35
C ASP A 50 15.24 -21.72 0.19
N LEU A 51 16.13 -22.14 -0.71
CA LEU A 51 17.56 -22.02 -0.54
C LEU A 51 17.91 -20.52 -0.50
N TYR A 52 18.49 -20.10 0.62
CA TYR A 52 19.19 -18.82 0.76
C TYR A 52 20.32 -18.76 -0.28
N VAL A 53 20.13 -17.98 -1.33
CA VAL A 53 21.20 -17.61 -2.26
C VAL A 53 21.94 -16.42 -1.64
N ALA A 54 23.22 -16.62 -1.35
CA ALA A 54 24.12 -15.58 -0.87
C ALA A 54 24.19 -14.42 -1.88
N GLU A 55 24.12 -13.18 -1.36
CA GLU A 55 24.18 -11.96 -2.16
C GLU A 55 25.51 -11.85 -2.93
N PRO A 56 25.51 -11.50 -4.23
CA PRO A 56 26.73 -11.13 -4.92
C PRO A 56 27.19 -9.74 -4.47
N GLU A 57 28.51 -9.60 -4.40
CA GLU A 57 29.24 -8.42 -3.94
C GLU A 57 28.69 -7.10 -4.49
N THR A 58 28.44 -6.17 -3.57
CA THR A 58 28.01 -4.81 -3.84
C THR A 58 29.02 -4.07 -4.70
N VAL A 59 28.59 -3.58 -5.87
CA VAL A 59 29.31 -2.53 -6.61
C VAL A 59 29.42 -1.29 -5.71
N SER A 60 30.59 -1.10 -5.10
CA SER A 60 30.93 0.04 -4.26
C SER A 60 31.04 1.30 -5.12
N GLY A 61 30.06 2.20 -5.02
CA GLY A 61 30.13 3.49 -5.73
C GLY A 61 28.85 4.32 -5.72
N PHE A 62 27.70 3.75 -5.33
CA PHE A 62 26.47 4.53 -5.23
C PHE A 62 26.35 5.21 -3.87
N THR A 63 26.32 6.54 -3.87
CA THR A 63 25.90 7.34 -2.72
C THR A 63 24.45 6.98 -2.36
N PRO A 64 24.07 7.01 -1.06
CA PRO A 64 22.75 6.59 -0.64
C PRO A 64 21.68 7.48 -1.27
N PHE A 65 20.76 6.85 -1.99
CA PHE A 65 19.58 7.45 -2.59
C PHE A 65 18.83 8.33 -1.58
N LEU A 66 18.84 9.64 -1.81
CA LEU A 66 18.01 10.58 -1.06
C LEU A 66 16.54 10.26 -1.33
N ASP A 67 15.75 10.10 -0.27
CA ASP A 67 14.30 9.98 -0.33
C ASP A 67 13.76 11.20 -1.10
N ALA A 68 13.02 10.98 -2.19
CA ALA A 68 12.49 12.05 -3.03
C ALA A 68 11.59 13.03 -2.26
N SER A 69 11.10 12.64 -1.08
CA SER A 69 10.41 13.55 -0.15
C SER A 69 11.30 14.62 0.49
N SER A 70 12.64 14.51 0.35
CA SER A 70 13.63 15.48 0.84
C SER A 70 14.27 16.33 -0.26
N ILE A 71 14.07 15.99 -1.54
CA ILE A 71 14.57 16.78 -2.65
C ILE A 71 13.47 17.74 -3.08
N HIS A 72 13.47 18.94 -2.50
CA HIS A 72 12.74 20.06 -3.07
C HIS A 72 13.54 20.54 -4.29
N VAL A 73 13.34 19.90 -5.46
CA VAL A 73 13.81 20.47 -6.72
C VAL A 73 12.88 21.64 -7.01
N PRO A 74 13.35 22.91 -6.96
CA PRO A 74 12.50 24.03 -7.31
C PRO A 74 12.01 23.84 -8.76
N PRO A 75 10.71 24.07 -9.05
CA PRO A 75 10.16 23.91 -10.40
C PRO A 75 10.91 24.66 -11.50
N SER A 76 11.65 25.71 -11.13
CA SER A 76 12.45 26.55 -12.02
C SER A 76 13.78 25.95 -12.48
N GLN A 77 14.19 24.76 -11.99
CA GLN A 77 15.46 24.11 -12.40
C GLN A 77 15.27 22.83 -13.20
N VAL A 78 14.04 22.50 -13.60
CA VAL A 78 13.81 21.38 -14.53
C VAL A 78 13.92 21.93 -15.95
N GLU A 79 15.15 21.98 -16.49
CA GLU A 79 15.34 22.14 -17.93
C GLU A 79 14.56 21.04 -18.65
N SER A 80 13.75 21.42 -19.65
CA SER A 80 13.00 20.45 -20.45
C SER A 80 13.98 19.43 -21.02
N VAL A 81 13.68 18.15 -20.82
CA VAL A 81 14.51 17.05 -21.33
C VAL A 81 14.52 17.14 -22.86
N LYS A 82 15.61 17.66 -23.44
CA LYS A 82 15.83 17.60 -24.88
C LYS A 82 15.74 16.14 -25.33
N GLN A 83 14.96 15.92 -26.38
CA GLN A 83 14.74 14.63 -27.01
C GLN A 83 16.09 14.11 -27.52
N PHE A 84 16.48 12.89 -27.15
CA PHE A 84 17.69 12.28 -27.70
C PHE A 84 17.41 11.87 -29.14
N ASP A 85 18.05 12.53 -30.10
CA ASP A 85 18.06 12.08 -31.50
C ASP A 85 19.23 11.09 -31.65
N ARG A 86 18.93 9.80 -31.46
CA ARG A 86 19.91 8.71 -31.54
C ARG A 86 19.38 7.61 -32.43
N THR A 87 20.17 7.23 -33.42
CA THR A 87 19.86 6.24 -34.46
C THR A 87 20.79 5.03 -34.44
N ASP A 88 21.66 4.92 -33.44
CA ASP A 88 22.56 3.79 -33.30
C ASP A 88 21.80 2.50 -32.95
N ASP A 89 22.34 1.35 -33.39
CA ASP A 89 21.74 0.02 -33.20
C ASP A 89 21.43 -0.29 -31.73
N ASP A 90 22.14 0.37 -30.82
CA ASP A 90 21.96 0.29 -29.39
C ASP A 90 20.62 0.85 -28.89
N TRP A 91 19.84 1.51 -29.75
CA TRP A 91 18.52 2.06 -29.44
C TRP A 91 17.43 1.40 -30.29
N LYS A 92 17.67 0.18 -30.79
CA LYS A 92 16.66 -0.57 -31.53
C LYS A 92 15.38 -0.75 -30.69
N GLY A 93 14.25 -0.30 -31.23
CA GLY A 93 12.96 -0.27 -30.54
C GLY A 93 12.65 1.06 -29.85
N PHE A 94 13.64 1.95 -29.70
CA PHE A 94 13.38 3.32 -29.25
C PHE A 94 12.57 4.08 -30.30
N HIS A 95 11.48 4.67 -29.84
CA HIS A 95 10.64 5.56 -30.62
C HIS A 95 10.85 6.99 -30.14
N PRO A 96 11.45 7.89 -30.96
CA PRO A 96 11.79 9.24 -30.52
C PRO A 96 10.54 10.01 -30.10
N ASN A 97 9.43 9.85 -30.81
CA ASN A 97 8.18 10.56 -30.52
C ASN A 97 7.38 9.98 -29.35
N ARG A 98 7.89 8.94 -28.67
CA ARG A 98 7.23 8.32 -27.52
C ARG A 98 7.91 8.74 -26.24
N THR A 99 7.13 9.28 -25.32
CA THR A 99 7.61 9.71 -24.00
C THR A 99 6.72 9.08 -22.94
N ILE A 100 7.33 8.29 -22.04
CA ILE A 100 6.59 7.60 -20.99
C ILE A 100 6.83 8.34 -19.67
N ALA A 101 5.73 8.75 -19.02
CA ALA A 101 5.76 9.28 -17.66
C ALA A 101 5.50 8.16 -16.64
N PHE A 102 6.47 7.92 -15.76
CA PHE A 102 6.29 6.98 -14.65
C PHE A 102 5.51 7.64 -13.53
N VAL A 103 4.30 7.13 -13.30
CA VAL A 103 3.40 7.55 -12.24
C VAL A 103 3.64 6.65 -11.02
N HIS A 104 4.55 7.09 -10.16
CA HIS A 104 4.94 6.36 -8.98
C HIS A 104 3.94 6.59 -7.84
N LEU A 105 2.94 5.73 -7.79
CA LEU A 105 2.04 5.64 -6.64
C LEU A 105 2.85 5.20 -5.40
N GLY A 106 3.10 6.12 -4.49
CA GLY A 106 3.97 5.82 -3.36
C GLY A 106 3.47 4.65 -2.53
N LYS A 107 4.40 3.76 -2.15
CA LYS A 107 4.16 2.48 -1.45
C LYS A 107 3.45 1.41 -2.30
N ALA A 108 3.54 1.52 -3.62
CA ALA A 108 3.14 0.48 -4.56
C ALA A 108 4.36 -0.12 -5.32
N GLY A 109 5.50 -0.35 -4.66
CA GLY A 109 6.65 -1.03 -5.30
C GLY A 109 7.52 -0.20 -6.25
N GLY A 110 7.14 1.03 -6.60
CA GLY A 110 7.78 1.80 -7.67
C GLY A 110 9.28 2.15 -7.58
N MET A 111 9.99 1.79 -6.51
CA MET A 111 11.44 1.95 -6.45
C MET A 111 12.19 0.97 -7.34
N THR A 112 11.71 -0.27 -7.49
CA THR A 112 12.32 -1.20 -8.46
C THR A 112 12.16 -0.65 -9.87
N VAL A 113 10.95 -0.25 -10.26
CA VAL A 113 10.68 0.35 -11.58
C VAL A 113 11.56 1.59 -11.81
N ARG A 114 11.68 2.48 -10.82
CA ARG A 114 12.59 3.63 -10.91
C ARG A 114 14.04 3.18 -11.14
N SER A 115 14.51 2.14 -10.46
CA SER A 115 15.89 1.65 -10.59
C SER A 115 16.15 0.90 -11.89
N SER A 116 15.12 0.27 -12.45
CA SER A 116 15.17 -0.52 -13.68
C SER A 116 14.92 0.34 -14.93
N THR A 117 14.74 1.65 -14.78
CA THR A 117 14.53 2.59 -15.88
C THR A 117 15.50 3.76 -15.81
N SER A 118 15.55 4.56 -16.88
CA SER A 118 16.46 5.70 -17.03
C SER A 118 16.30 6.75 -15.94
N LEU A 119 15.20 6.70 -15.18
CA LEU A 119 14.97 7.48 -13.98
C LEU A 119 16.04 7.28 -12.89
N ALA A 120 16.70 6.12 -12.84
CA ALA A 120 17.86 5.91 -11.97
C ALA A 120 18.98 6.91 -12.25
N CYS A 121 19.18 7.25 -13.53
CA CYS A 121 20.16 8.22 -13.99
C CYS A 121 19.62 9.65 -13.97
N ARG A 122 18.39 9.85 -14.47
CA ARG A 122 17.79 11.20 -14.63
C ARG A 122 17.50 11.89 -13.30
N LEU A 123 17.21 11.14 -12.24
CA LEU A 123 16.90 11.69 -10.91
C LEU A 123 18.15 11.78 -10.00
N ALA A 124 19.36 11.57 -10.53
CA ALA A 124 20.57 11.79 -9.78
C ALA A 124 20.77 13.30 -9.51
N ALA A 125 21.23 13.64 -8.30
CA ALA A 125 21.59 15.02 -7.98
C ALA A 125 22.72 15.48 -8.94
N ASN A 126 22.58 16.67 -9.51
CA ASN A 126 23.52 17.26 -10.48
C ASN A 126 23.64 16.51 -11.83
N SER A 127 22.55 15.85 -12.24
CA SER A 127 22.48 15.14 -13.51
C SER A 127 22.55 16.09 -14.72
N THR A 128 23.73 16.23 -15.34
CA THR A 128 23.91 16.88 -16.65
C THR A 128 23.44 15.98 -17.80
N GLU A 129 23.22 16.53 -19.00
CA GLU A 129 22.89 15.72 -20.18
C GLU A 129 23.97 14.67 -20.49
N ALA A 130 25.25 15.07 -20.52
CA ALA A 130 26.37 14.16 -20.73
C ALA A 130 26.43 13.04 -19.69
N PHE A 131 26.20 13.36 -18.41
CA PHE A 131 26.12 12.36 -17.35
C PHE A 131 24.95 11.39 -17.56
N ARG A 132 23.75 11.90 -17.92
CA ARG A 132 22.57 11.06 -18.17
C ARG A 132 22.83 10.06 -19.27
N THR A 133 23.36 10.50 -20.40
CA THR A 133 23.66 9.63 -21.54
C THR A 133 24.64 8.54 -21.15
N ALA A 134 25.79 8.93 -20.56
CA ALA A 134 26.81 7.98 -20.12
C ALA A 134 26.28 7.00 -19.06
N CYS A 135 25.45 7.48 -18.13
CA CYS A 135 24.80 6.62 -17.13
C CYS A 135 23.83 5.64 -17.78
N ILE A 136 22.96 6.10 -18.69
CA ILE A 136 21.98 5.24 -19.35
C ILE A 136 22.67 4.14 -20.15
N ASP A 137 23.68 4.51 -20.95
CA ASP A 137 24.42 3.56 -21.78
C ASP A 137 25.19 2.53 -20.94
N LYS A 138 25.70 2.94 -19.78
CA LYS A 138 26.39 2.04 -18.84
C LYS A 138 25.45 1.13 -18.05
N HIS A 139 24.27 1.61 -17.69
CA HIS A 139 23.38 0.93 -16.75
C HIS A 139 22.34 0.03 -17.42
N PHE A 140 21.90 0.36 -18.63
CA PHE A 140 20.82 -0.34 -19.32
C PHE A 140 21.31 -1.00 -20.60
N LEU A 141 20.78 -2.21 -20.85
CA LEU A 141 21.07 -2.93 -22.08
C LEU A 141 20.60 -2.12 -23.29
N PRO A 142 21.25 -2.26 -24.46
CA PRO A 142 20.88 -1.51 -25.64
C PRO A 142 19.40 -1.73 -26.05
N ASN A 143 18.92 -2.97 -26.02
CA ASN A 143 17.53 -3.31 -26.37
C ASN A 143 16.55 -3.28 -25.18
N ALA A 144 16.84 -2.55 -24.10
CA ALA A 144 15.91 -2.37 -22.98
C ALA A 144 15.06 -1.10 -23.21
N THR A 145 14.16 -1.18 -24.18
CA THR A 145 13.38 -0.05 -24.69
C THR A 145 12.64 0.68 -23.57
N LEU A 146 11.86 -0.02 -22.75
CA LEU A 146 11.13 0.55 -21.64
C LEU A 146 12.06 1.25 -20.65
N SER A 147 13.19 0.60 -20.32
CA SER A 147 14.19 1.21 -19.44
C SER A 147 14.65 2.55 -19.98
N ARG A 148 14.88 2.65 -21.29
CA ARG A 148 15.41 3.86 -21.92
C ARG A 148 14.34 4.93 -22.21
N GLN A 149 13.09 4.55 -22.42
CA GLN A 149 11.99 5.44 -22.88
C GLN A 149 11.21 6.14 -21.77
N VAL A 150 11.31 5.65 -20.53
CA VAL A 150 10.70 6.32 -19.36
C VAL A 150 11.50 7.57 -19.03
N ASN A 151 10.93 8.73 -19.31
CA ASN A 151 11.63 10.02 -19.24
C ASN A 151 11.16 10.89 -18.07
N TYR A 152 9.86 10.84 -17.76
CA TYR A 152 9.25 11.71 -16.77
C TYR A 152 8.90 10.95 -15.50
N TYR A 153 8.86 11.66 -14.38
CA TYR A 153 8.60 11.09 -13.08
C TYR A 153 7.54 11.91 -12.34
N PHE A 154 6.51 11.22 -11.87
CA PHE A 154 5.45 11.81 -11.05
C PHE A 154 5.33 11.03 -9.75
N HIS A 155 5.68 11.69 -8.64
CA HIS A 155 5.55 11.12 -7.31
C HIS A 155 5.08 12.16 -6.30
N MET A 156 3.91 11.95 -5.72
CA MET A 156 3.29 12.89 -4.78
C MET A 156 3.22 14.30 -5.39
N HIS A 157 3.80 15.33 -4.77
CA HIS A 157 3.82 16.69 -5.32
C HIS A 157 5.01 16.96 -6.24
N ALA A 158 5.92 16.00 -6.44
CA ALA A 158 7.10 16.16 -7.26
C ALA A 158 6.80 15.67 -8.68
N TYR A 159 6.41 16.60 -9.55
CA TYR A 159 6.26 16.40 -10.99
C TYR A 159 6.36 17.73 -11.73
N ASN A 160 6.66 17.67 -13.03
CA ASN A 160 6.54 18.80 -13.93
C ASN A 160 5.24 18.65 -14.74
N LYS A 161 4.37 19.67 -14.68
CA LYS A 161 3.07 19.65 -15.34
C LYS A 161 3.20 19.58 -16.86
N SER A 162 4.12 20.33 -17.48
CA SER A 162 4.29 20.31 -18.93
C SER A 162 4.87 18.99 -19.43
N GLU A 163 5.71 18.33 -18.64
CA GLU A 163 6.20 16.97 -18.95
C GLU A 163 5.07 15.94 -18.92
N LEU A 164 4.19 16.00 -17.91
CA LEU A 164 3.02 15.12 -17.86
C LEU A 164 2.05 15.37 -19.02
N GLU A 165 1.82 16.64 -19.37
CA GLU A 165 1.01 17.02 -20.52
C GLU A 165 1.64 16.61 -21.85
N GLY A 166 2.97 16.65 -21.96
CA GLY A 166 3.74 16.22 -23.13
C GLY A 166 3.98 14.72 -23.23
N ALA A 167 3.74 13.95 -22.16
CA ALA A 167 3.87 12.49 -22.17
C ALA A 167 2.91 11.86 -23.19
N THR A 168 3.37 10.87 -23.96
CA THR A 168 2.47 10.10 -24.83
C THR A 168 1.76 8.98 -24.09
N SER A 169 2.39 8.47 -23.02
CA SER A 169 1.92 7.31 -22.26
C SER A 169 2.19 7.48 -20.77
N TYR A 170 1.35 6.85 -19.93
CA TYR A 170 1.55 6.77 -18.49
C TYR A 170 1.89 5.33 -18.06
N LEU A 171 2.90 5.18 -17.21
CA LEU A 171 3.27 3.90 -16.60
C LEU A 171 2.91 3.95 -15.11
N PHE A 172 1.88 3.23 -14.70
CA PHE A 172 1.45 3.16 -13.31
C PHE A 172 2.02 1.92 -12.61
N VAL A 173 2.40 2.11 -11.35
CA VAL A 173 2.52 0.98 -10.42
C VAL A 173 1.22 0.78 -9.66
N LEU A 174 0.76 -0.46 -9.66
CA LEU A 174 -0.51 -0.91 -9.11
C LEU A 174 -0.26 -1.70 -7.83
N ARG A 175 -1.07 -1.40 -6.83
CA ARG A 175 -1.16 -2.18 -5.59
C ARG A 175 -2.59 -2.15 -5.09
N HIS A 176 -3.05 -3.26 -4.53
CA HIS A 176 -4.33 -3.33 -3.82
C HIS A 176 -4.50 -2.10 -2.90
N PRO A 177 -5.58 -1.30 -3.02
CA PRO A 177 -5.71 -0.01 -2.33
C PRO A 177 -5.52 -0.07 -0.81
N VAL A 178 -6.13 -1.08 -0.15
CA VAL A 178 -5.97 -1.30 1.30
C VAL A 178 -4.52 -1.66 1.67
N GLU A 179 -3.91 -2.65 1.02
CA GLU A 179 -2.49 -3.01 1.21
C GLU A 179 -1.53 -1.84 1.03
N ARG A 180 -1.84 -0.93 0.10
CA ARG A 180 -1.08 0.30 -0.13
C ARG A 180 -1.17 1.24 1.07
N VAL A 181 -2.37 1.42 1.63
CA VAL A 181 -2.62 2.19 2.86
C VAL A 181 -1.92 1.55 4.07
N ILE A 182 -1.95 0.22 4.20
CA ILE A 182 -1.21 -0.51 5.24
C ILE A 182 0.29 -0.25 5.13
N SER A 183 0.83 -0.36 3.92
CA SER A 183 2.25 -0.10 3.66
C SER A 183 2.65 1.35 3.94
N ALA A 184 1.78 2.31 3.63
CA ALA A 184 2.00 3.73 3.92
C ALA A 184 1.99 4.05 5.42
N TYR A 185 1.08 3.42 6.17
CA TYR A 185 1.03 3.54 7.62
C TYR A 185 2.33 3.02 8.23
N ARG A 186 2.71 1.78 7.90
CA ARG A 186 3.93 1.14 8.44
C ARG A 186 5.20 1.90 8.09
N TYR A 187 5.33 2.37 6.85
CA TYR A 187 6.49 3.19 6.44
C TYR A 187 6.63 4.46 7.28
N SER A 188 5.51 5.06 7.68
CA SER A 188 5.50 6.31 8.42
C SER A 188 5.52 6.11 9.94
N HIS A 189 5.31 4.89 10.44
CA HIS A 189 5.15 4.63 11.86
C HIS A 189 6.51 4.58 12.59
N PRO A 190 6.77 5.44 13.60
CA PRO A 190 8.07 5.48 14.28
C PRO A 190 8.48 4.20 14.99
N ALA A 191 7.53 3.38 15.45
CA ALA A 191 7.85 2.10 16.07
C ALA A 191 8.50 1.08 15.12
N ASN A 192 8.48 1.30 13.79
CA ASN A 192 9.26 0.51 12.83
C ASN A 192 10.73 0.99 12.72
N CYS A 193 11.12 2.03 13.47
CA CYS A 193 12.50 2.50 13.55
C CYS A 193 13.28 1.77 14.66
N ARG A 194 13.61 0.49 14.47
CA ARG A 194 14.28 -0.34 15.48
C ARG A 194 15.42 -1.16 14.86
N GLY A 195 16.35 -1.62 15.71
CA GLY A 195 17.42 -2.55 15.31
C GLY A 195 18.23 -2.07 14.09
N GLU A 196 18.50 -2.99 13.17
CA GLU A 196 19.25 -2.74 11.93
C GLU A 196 18.58 -1.71 11.01
N VAL A 197 17.25 -1.59 11.05
CA VAL A 197 16.52 -0.58 10.28
C VAL A 197 16.91 0.84 10.72
N ARG A 198 17.27 1.03 12.00
CA ARG A 198 17.69 2.34 12.53
C ARG A 198 19.09 2.74 12.09
N THR A 199 20.00 1.77 11.94
CA THR A 199 21.41 1.99 11.56
C THR A 199 21.64 1.87 10.05
N GLY A 200 20.72 1.23 9.33
CA GLY A 200 20.78 1.06 7.88
C GLY A 200 20.80 2.36 7.08
N ARG A 201 21.31 2.27 5.85
CA ARG A 201 21.36 3.41 4.90
C ARG A 201 19.97 3.88 4.48
N ILE A 202 19.04 2.94 4.32
CA ILE A 202 17.65 3.21 3.95
C ILE A 202 16.79 3.10 5.20
N LYS A 203 16.21 4.22 5.63
CA LYS A 203 15.38 4.28 6.83
C LYS A 203 13.92 4.54 6.44
N PRO A 204 12.95 3.89 7.09
CA PRO A 204 11.55 4.25 6.93
C PRO A 204 11.34 5.69 7.43
N TYR A 205 10.35 6.37 6.85
CA TYR A 205 10.05 7.75 7.23
C TYR A 205 9.67 7.91 8.71
N GLY A 206 9.13 6.86 9.33
CA GLY A 206 8.91 6.81 10.78
C GLY A 206 10.16 7.10 11.62
N CYS A 207 11.37 6.76 11.15
CA CYS A 207 12.62 7.11 11.83
C CYS A 207 12.82 8.63 11.92
N TYR A 208 12.50 9.35 10.85
CA TYR A 208 12.56 10.82 10.84
C TYR A 208 11.51 11.43 11.77
N LEU A 209 10.35 10.78 11.92
CA LEU A 209 9.27 11.28 12.76
C LEU A 209 9.46 11.03 14.26
N GLU A 210 10.36 10.12 14.66
CA GLU A 210 10.65 9.80 16.06
C GLU A 210 10.97 11.06 16.89
N ARG A 211 11.73 12.01 16.32
CA ARG A 211 12.09 13.28 16.97
C ARG A 211 10.90 14.17 17.33
N PHE A 212 9.76 14.00 16.67
CA PHE A 212 8.55 14.79 16.91
C PHE A 212 7.61 14.15 17.92
N LEU A 213 7.85 12.89 18.34
CA LEU A 213 7.01 12.20 19.32
C LEU A 213 7.02 12.87 20.70
N TYR A 214 8.10 13.55 21.06
CA TYR A 214 8.22 14.24 22.34
C TYR A 214 7.66 15.67 22.32
N LYS A 215 7.45 16.24 21.12
CA LYS A 215 6.91 17.59 20.97
C LYS A 215 5.40 17.58 21.25
N LYS A 216 5.01 17.90 22.49
CA LYS A 216 3.59 17.97 22.90
C LYS A 216 2.81 18.84 21.91
N GLY A 217 1.69 18.31 21.43
CA GLY A 217 0.82 19.00 20.48
C GLY A 217 1.20 18.80 19.01
N SER A 218 2.40 18.28 18.71
CA SER A 218 2.73 17.86 17.33
C SER A 218 1.76 16.78 16.85
N GLN A 219 1.55 16.70 15.54
CA GLN A 219 0.64 15.69 15.00
C GLN A 219 1.22 14.30 15.11
N GLU A 220 2.54 14.15 14.98
CA GLU A 220 3.20 12.87 15.14
C GLU A 220 3.00 12.36 16.58
N ASN A 221 3.10 13.25 17.57
CA ASN A 221 2.74 12.93 18.95
C ASN A 221 1.26 12.56 19.07
N GLN A 222 0.34 13.30 18.43
CA GLN A 222 -1.09 12.98 18.48
C GLN A 222 -1.42 11.64 17.82
N VAL A 223 -0.94 11.39 16.60
CA VAL A 223 -1.19 10.16 15.84
C VAL A 223 -0.48 8.99 16.50
N PHE A 224 0.85 9.05 16.64
CA PHE A 224 1.66 7.88 16.95
C PHE A 224 1.95 7.70 18.44
N ALA A 225 2.01 8.76 19.24
CA ALA A 225 2.25 8.61 20.68
C ALA A 225 0.96 8.52 21.51
N LYS A 226 -0.11 9.20 21.07
CA LYS A 226 -1.37 9.28 21.82
C LYS A 226 -2.44 8.32 21.29
N CYS A 227 -2.67 8.29 19.98
CA CYS A 227 -3.77 7.50 19.41
C CYS A 227 -3.36 6.08 19.01
N PHE A 228 -2.25 5.92 18.30
CA PHE A 228 -1.89 4.68 17.61
C PHE A 228 -0.40 4.39 17.82
N ARG A 229 -0.06 3.77 18.95
CA ARG A 229 1.32 3.48 19.36
C ARG A 229 1.95 2.27 18.67
N SER A 230 1.12 1.36 18.18
CA SER A 230 1.58 0.13 17.54
C SER A 230 1.71 0.33 16.03
N ALA A 231 2.80 -0.18 15.45
CA ALA A 231 2.99 -0.22 14.00
C ALA A 231 2.10 -1.25 13.29
N GLU A 232 1.41 -2.09 14.06
CA GLU A 232 0.55 -3.19 13.61
C GLU A 232 -0.70 -2.73 12.85
N MET A 233 -1.06 -1.45 12.96
CA MET A 233 -2.21 -0.81 12.31
C MET A 233 -3.59 -1.31 12.75
N GLU A 234 -3.75 -2.47 13.39
CA GLU A 234 -5.07 -2.99 13.81
C GLU A 234 -5.92 -1.94 14.54
N THR A 235 -5.40 -1.32 15.59
CA THR A 235 -6.12 -0.26 16.32
C THR A 235 -6.43 0.96 15.46
N PHE A 236 -5.55 1.30 14.50
CA PHE A 236 -5.77 2.39 13.56
C PHE A 236 -6.89 2.07 12.57
N ALA A 237 -6.85 0.88 11.98
CA ALA A 237 -7.83 0.37 11.03
C ALA A 237 -9.21 0.22 11.68
N GLN A 238 -9.28 -0.35 12.89
CA GLN A 238 -10.51 -0.45 13.67
C GLN A 238 -11.13 0.92 14.01
N ALA A 239 -10.31 1.97 14.11
CA ALA A 239 -10.78 3.31 14.46
C ALA A 239 -11.34 4.11 13.27
N VAL A 240 -11.23 3.65 12.02
CA VAL A 240 -11.67 4.43 10.85
C VAL A 240 -13.19 4.48 10.68
N LEU A 241 -13.92 3.53 11.28
CA LEU A 241 -15.37 3.35 11.12
C LEU A 241 -15.97 2.57 12.31
N SER A 242 -17.23 2.81 12.67
CA SER A 242 -17.97 2.10 13.72
C SER A 242 -18.41 0.68 13.31
N PRO A 243 -18.72 -0.20 14.29
CA PRO A 243 -18.45 -0.07 15.72
C PRO A 243 -16.94 -0.19 15.98
N TYR A 244 -16.38 0.57 16.91
CA TYR A 244 -14.95 0.47 17.23
C TYR A 244 -14.78 -0.17 18.61
N PRO A 245 -13.75 -1.02 18.81
CA PRO A 245 -13.48 -1.60 20.12
C PRO A 245 -13.14 -0.49 21.13
N PRO A 246 -13.50 -0.65 22.41
CA PRO A 246 -13.13 0.32 23.44
C PRO A 246 -11.61 0.47 23.46
N PHE A 247 -11.11 1.71 23.41
CA PHE A 247 -9.67 1.98 23.50
C PHE A 247 -9.14 1.42 24.82
N ASN A 248 -8.21 0.46 24.76
CA ASN A 248 -7.53 -0.03 25.93
C ASN A 248 -6.66 1.08 26.52
N THR A 249 -7.16 1.69 27.61
CA THR A 249 -6.53 2.82 28.28
C THR A 249 -5.64 2.41 29.45
N SER A 250 -5.42 1.11 29.67
CA SER A 250 -4.64 0.58 30.80
C SER A 250 -3.21 1.14 30.88
N HIS A 251 -2.63 1.55 29.75
CA HIS A 251 -1.29 2.15 29.69
C HIS A 251 -1.26 3.68 29.90
N LEU A 252 -2.39 4.33 30.13
CA LEU A 252 -2.45 5.75 30.49
C LEU A 252 -2.53 5.84 32.01
N GLY A 253 -1.54 6.49 32.65
CA GLY A 253 -1.52 6.71 34.10
C GLY A 253 -2.81 7.37 34.61
N LYS A 254 -3.22 7.05 35.85
CA LYS A 254 -4.55 7.31 36.43
C LYS A 254 -5.11 8.74 36.19
N GLU A 255 -4.26 9.77 36.23
CA GLU A 255 -4.66 11.17 35.97
C GLU A 255 -4.91 11.48 34.48
N THR A 256 -4.15 10.85 33.59
CA THR A 256 -4.31 11.02 32.14
C THR A 256 -5.56 10.29 31.65
N THR A 257 -5.90 9.17 32.28
CA THR A 257 -7.01 8.28 31.91
C THR A 257 -8.37 8.98 31.92
N LEU A 258 -8.66 9.86 32.89
CA LEU A 258 -10.01 10.45 33.04
C LEU A 258 -10.33 11.52 31.97
N ARG A 259 -9.39 12.42 31.67
CA ARG A 259 -9.55 13.43 30.61
C ARG A 259 -9.43 12.83 29.21
N PHE A 260 -8.54 11.85 29.00
CA PHE A 260 -8.46 11.15 27.71
C PHE A 260 -9.70 10.29 27.45
N ARG A 261 -10.26 9.58 28.45
CA ARG A 261 -11.45 8.72 28.25
C ARG A 261 -12.66 9.48 27.69
N LYS A 262 -12.84 10.76 28.04
CA LYS A 262 -14.02 11.53 27.60
C LYS A 262 -13.88 12.18 26.21
N MET A 263 -12.66 12.46 25.73
CA MET A 263 -12.44 13.21 24.47
C MET A 263 -11.61 12.47 23.42
N ALA A 264 -10.74 11.54 23.83
CA ALA A 264 -9.78 10.92 22.95
C ALA A 264 -10.37 9.94 21.91
N PRO A 265 -11.41 9.14 22.21
CA PRO A 265 -11.96 8.20 21.22
C PRO A 265 -12.43 8.89 19.94
N GLY A 266 -13.17 10.00 20.08
CA GLY A 266 -13.64 10.80 18.93
C GLY A 266 -12.51 11.47 18.17
N ILE A 267 -11.48 11.99 18.87
CA ILE A 267 -10.31 12.61 18.23
C ILE A 267 -9.52 11.58 17.41
N CYS A 268 -9.14 10.46 18.01
CA CYS A 268 -8.33 9.44 17.34
C CYS A 268 -9.07 8.81 16.16
N ARG A 269 -10.37 8.51 16.31
CA ARG A 269 -11.21 8.00 15.22
C ARG A 269 -11.30 8.99 14.06
N ARG A 270 -11.60 10.25 14.34
CA ARG A 270 -11.60 11.31 13.31
C ARG A 270 -10.25 11.42 12.61
N MET A 271 -9.14 11.31 13.35
CA MET A 271 -7.81 11.34 12.75
C MET A 271 -7.58 10.14 11.83
N ALA A 272 -7.87 8.92 12.27
CA ALA A 272 -7.71 7.72 11.45
C ALA A 272 -8.55 7.81 10.16
N HIS A 273 -9.84 8.14 10.29
CA HIS A 273 -10.74 8.30 9.15
C HIS A 273 -10.21 9.34 8.14
N ARG A 274 -9.87 10.54 8.62
CA ARG A 274 -9.40 11.63 7.75
C ARG A 274 -8.06 11.34 7.10
N VAL A 275 -7.15 10.65 7.80
CA VAL A 275 -5.86 10.23 7.23
C VAL A 275 -6.08 9.26 6.09
N VAL A 276 -6.90 8.20 6.28
CA VAL A 276 -7.14 7.18 5.25
C VAL A 276 -7.77 7.80 3.99
N ARG A 277 -8.67 8.77 4.15
CA ARG A 277 -9.28 9.50 3.02
C ARG A 277 -8.38 10.59 2.41
N GLY A 278 -7.15 10.76 2.87
CA GLY A 278 -6.29 11.85 2.42
C GLY A 278 -6.77 13.27 2.80
N LEU A 279 -7.84 13.41 3.60
CA LEU A 279 -8.47 14.68 4.01
C LEU A 279 -7.74 15.42 5.12
N ALA A 280 -6.51 15.03 5.39
CA ALA A 280 -5.77 15.49 6.55
C ALA A 280 -5.36 16.99 6.46
N HIS A 281 -5.60 17.65 5.32
CA HIS A 281 -5.30 19.07 5.09
C HIS A 281 -6.49 20.04 5.33
N ALA A 282 -7.73 19.54 5.41
CA ALA A 282 -8.90 20.41 5.37
C ALA A 282 -9.21 21.07 6.74
N GLN A 283 -9.02 22.39 6.81
CA GLN A 283 -9.84 23.35 7.61
C GLN A 283 -9.42 23.80 9.02
N SER A 284 -8.19 23.58 9.52
CA SER A 284 -7.76 24.34 10.72
C SER A 284 -6.26 24.47 10.95
N LEU A 285 -5.45 23.71 10.24
CA LEU A 285 -4.01 23.84 10.33
C LEU A 285 -3.42 23.51 8.94
N PRO A 286 -3.25 24.52 8.06
CA PRO A 286 -2.59 24.30 6.76
C PRO A 286 -1.24 23.62 7.03
N ASN A 287 -0.98 22.48 6.36
CA ASN A 287 0.18 21.58 6.51
C ASN A 287 0.16 20.54 7.65
N ALA A 288 -0.86 20.49 8.51
CA ALA A 288 -0.78 19.72 9.76
C ALA A 288 -1.25 18.27 9.70
N PHE A 289 -1.05 17.53 8.62
CA PHE A 289 -1.04 16.06 8.68
C PHE A 289 -0.19 15.43 7.58
N THR A 290 0.05 16.18 6.50
CA THR A 290 0.91 15.79 5.39
C THR A 290 2.31 15.41 5.86
N ARG A 291 2.80 15.97 6.97
CA ARG A 291 4.09 15.58 7.54
C ARG A 291 4.07 14.22 8.25
N ALA A 292 2.97 13.80 8.86
CA ALA A 292 2.96 12.54 9.62
C ALA A 292 2.80 11.33 8.70
N LEU A 293 1.92 11.43 7.70
CA LEU A 293 1.55 10.34 6.79
C LEU A 293 1.43 10.87 5.35
N PRO A 294 2.53 11.36 4.75
CA PRO A 294 2.49 12.04 3.45
C PRO A 294 1.83 11.19 2.37
N HIS A 295 2.16 9.89 2.33
CA HIS A 295 1.67 8.96 1.33
C HIS A 295 0.15 8.75 1.39
N MET A 296 -0.48 8.89 2.55
CA MET A 296 -1.93 8.71 2.69
C MET A 296 -2.73 9.80 1.96
N LYS A 297 -2.13 10.98 1.75
CA LYS A 297 -2.76 12.08 0.99
C LYS A 297 -2.83 11.77 -0.52
N TYR A 298 -1.78 11.15 -1.04
CA TYR A 298 -1.62 10.94 -2.48
C TYR A 298 -2.05 9.51 -2.82
N ASN A 299 -3.35 9.25 -2.88
CA ASN A 299 -3.95 7.98 -3.33
C ASN A 299 -4.25 8.00 -4.85
N TYR A 300 -4.93 6.98 -5.38
CA TYR A 300 -5.20 6.83 -6.82
C TYR A 300 -5.93 8.05 -7.39
N GLU A 301 -6.94 8.57 -6.70
CA GLU A 301 -7.68 9.77 -7.12
C GLU A 301 -6.74 10.91 -7.51
N TYR A 302 -5.78 11.21 -6.63
CA TYR A 302 -4.82 12.30 -6.83
C TYR A 302 -4.03 12.13 -8.13
N TYR A 303 -3.48 10.94 -8.40
CA TYR A 303 -2.67 10.75 -9.60
C TYR A 303 -3.54 10.73 -10.86
N MET A 304 -4.74 10.15 -10.80
CA MET A 304 -5.66 10.10 -11.95
C MET A 304 -6.14 11.49 -12.37
N ASP A 305 -6.45 12.35 -11.40
CA ASP A 305 -6.83 13.76 -11.61
C ASP A 305 -5.74 14.59 -12.29
N HIS A 306 -4.48 14.15 -12.24
CA HIS A 306 -3.36 14.82 -12.89
C HIS A 306 -2.88 14.11 -14.16
N THR A 307 -3.50 12.99 -14.54
CA THR A 307 -3.05 12.13 -15.65
C THR A 307 -4.19 11.68 -16.54
N VAL A 308 -4.75 10.49 -16.29
CA VAL A 308 -5.69 9.77 -17.17
C VAL A 308 -7.05 10.43 -17.29
N TRP A 309 -7.48 11.22 -16.29
CA TRP A 309 -8.72 11.99 -16.38
C TRP A 309 -8.56 13.27 -17.19
N GLN A 310 -7.38 13.91 -17.13
CA GLN A 310 -7.06 15.09 -17.93
C GLN A 310 -6.67 14.74 -19.37
N ASN A 311 -6.20 13.52 -19.60
CA ASN A 311 -5.68 13.06 -20.88
C ASN A 311 -6.21 11.65 -21.21
N PRO A 312 -7.52 11.48 -21.41
CA PRO A 312 -8.14 10.16 -21.58
C PRO A 312 -7.68 9.40 -22.84
N GLN A 313 -7.13 10.10 -23.83
CA GLN A 313 -6.63 9.55 -25.09
C GLN A 313 -5.22 8.94 -24.98
N LYS A 314 -4.49 9.20 -23.89
CA LYS A 314 -3.13 8.70 -23.73
C LYS A 314 -3.12 7.24 -23.33
N GLU A 315 -2.11 6.53 -23.80
CA GLU A 315 -1.91 5.13 -23.45
C GLU A 315 -1.56 4.96 -21.97
N VAL A 316 -2.04 3.88 -21.36
CA VAL A 316 -1.80 3.57 -19.96
C VAL A 316 -1.27 2.15 -19.82
N PHE A 317 -0.12 2.03 -19.17
CA PHE A 317 0.49 0.79 -18.74
C PHE A 317 0.38 0.61 -17.23
N GLY A 318 0.30 -0.64 -16.79
CA GLY A 318 0.20 -1.02 -15.39
C GLY A 318 1.22 -2.09 -15.02
N ILE A 319 1.92 -1.88 -13.91
CA ILE A 319 2.84 -2.83 -13.28
C ILE A 319 2.27 -3.20 -11.92
N ARG A 320 1.84 -4.45 -11.75
CA ARG A 320 1.35 -4.98 -10.47
C ARG A 320 2.54 -5.22 -9.53
N THR A 321 2.44 -4.76 -8.29
CA THR A 321 3.51 -4.90 -7.28
C THR A 321 3.93 -6.36 -7.10
N GLU A 322 2.99 -7.30 -7.16
CA GLU A 322 3.19 -8.74 -7.01
C GLU A 322 3.74 -9.44 -8.27
N HIS A 323 3.68 -8.78 -9.44
CA HIS A 323 4.13 -9.32 -10.73
C HIS A 323 5.10 -8.36 -11.42
N GLU A 324 5.83 -7.57 -10.64
CA GLU A 324 6.56 -6.38 -11.09
C GLU A 324 7.49 -6.65 -12.28
N TRP A 325 8.33 -7.70 -12.18
CA TRP A 325 9.25 -8.08 -13.25
C TRP A 325 8.56 -8.67 -14.48
N ASN A 326 7.51 -9.47 -14.28
CA ASN A 326 6.74 -10.04 -15.39
C ASN A 326 6.05 -8.94 -16.20
N ASP A 327 5.45 -7.97 -15.51
CA ASP A 327 4.77 -6.84 -16.16
C ASP A 327 5.78 -5.91 -16.84
N LEU A 328 6.94 -5.63 -16.23
CA LEU A 328 8.04 -4.88 -16.86
C LEU A 328 8.51 -5.56 -18.16
N ARG A 329 8.74 -6.87 -18.12
CA ARG A 329 9.14 -7.67 -19.28
C ARG A 329 8.08 -7.62 -20.39
N ALA A 330 6.81 -7.84 -20.04
CA ALA A 330 5.72 -7.84 -20.99
C ALA A 330 5.57 -6.48 -21.70
N ILE A 331 5.66 -5.39 -20.93
CA ILE A 331 5.60 -4.03 -21.48
C ILE A 331 6.80 -3.77 -22.40
N ASP A 332 8.01 -4.08 -21.96
CA ASP A 332 9.24 -3.89 -22.75
C ASP A 332 9.15 -4.62 -24.10
N LEU A 333 8.75 -5.89 -24.08
CA LEU A 333 8.51 -6.67 -25.30
C LEU A 333 7.43 -6.04 -26.18
N SER A 334 6.31 -5.57 -25.61
CA SER A 334 5.21 -4.98 -26.39
C SER A 334 5.56 -3.67 -27.10
N ILE A 335 6.60 -2.96 -26.62
CA ILE A 335 7.08 -1.72 -27.21
C ILE A 335 8.38 -1.91 -28.00
N GLY A 336 8.71 -3.16 -28.36
CA GLY A 336 9.84 -3.49 -29.23
C GLY A 336 11.19 -3.66 -28.52
N GLY A 337 11.19 -3.76 -27.20
CA GLY A 337 12.36 -4.14 -26.41
C GLY A 337 12.60 -5.65 -26.37
N SER A 338 13.61 -6.05 -25.61
CA SER A 338 14.08 -7.44 -25.48
C SER A 338 13.45 -8.22 -24.33
N GLY A 339 12.78 -7.52 -23.40
CA GLY A 339 12.28 -8.09 -22.15
C GLY A 339 13.36 -8.40 -21.12
N VAL A 340 14.63 -8.08 -21.40
CA VAL A 340 15.76 -8.39 -20.52
C VAL A 340 16.17 -7.15 -19.73
N PHE A 341 16.14 -7.26 -18.41
CA PHE A 341 16.52 -6.18 -17.51
C PHE A 341 17.75 -6.56 -16.68
N ARG A 342 18.63 -5.58 -16.45
CA ARG A 342 19.74 -5.75 -15.52
C ARG A 342 19.21 -5.81 -14.08
N GLY A 343 19.58 -6.87 -13.36
CA GLY A 343 19.14 -7.05 -11.97
C GLY A 343 17.70 -7.55 -11.84
N GLU A 344 17.16 -8.18 -12.88
CA GLU A 344 15.87 -8.87 -12.83
C GLU A 344 15.79 -9.82 -11.63
N GLY A 345 14.60 -9.90 -11.02
CA GLY A 345 14.34 -10.66 -9.80
C GLY A 345 14.66 -9.89 -8.51
N ARG A 346 15.41 -8.79 -8.57
CA ARG A 346 15.70 -7.98 -7.39
C ARG A 346 14.52 -7.07 -7.05
N ALA A 347 13.95 -7.22 -5.86
CA ALA A 347 12.99 -6.25 -5.33
C ALA A 347 13.73 -5.13 -4.57
N ILE A 348 13.49 -3.86 -4.94
CA ILE A 348 14.01 -2.72 -4.17
C ILE A 348 12.90 -2.17 -3.30
N SER A 349 12.96 -2.51 -2.00
CA SER A 349 12.04 -1.98 -1.01
C SER A 349 12.70 -0.92 -0.14
N HIS A 350 11.90 0.00 0.43
CA HIS A 350 12.35 0.90 1.48
C HIS A 350 12.41 0.22 2.86
N GLY A 351 12.93 -1.01 2.91
CA GLY A 351 13.02 -1.82 4.12
C GLY A 351 11.68 -2.40 4.60
N SER A 352 10.66 -2.47 3.73
CA SER A 352 9.34 -2.95 4.15
C SER A 352 9.28 -4.42 4.53
N GLY A 353 10.27 -5.22 4.11
CA GLY A 353 10.43 -6.60 4.55
C GLY A 353 10.75 -6.74 6.05
N GLY A 354 11.30 -5.69 6.68
CA GLY A 354 11.66 -5.69 8.10
C GLY A 354 10.58 -5.10 9.03
N TYR A 355 9.40 -4.75 8.51
CA TYR A 355 8.33 -4.21 9.36
C TYR A 355 7.70 -5.30 10.20
N LEU A 356 7.22 -4.91 11.39
CA LEU A 356 6.45 -5.83 12.23
C LEU A 356 5.27 -6.39 11.43
N PRO A 357 5.18 -7.72 11.25
CA PRO A 357 4.01 -8.35 10.68
C PRO A 357 2.82 -8.01 11.54
N SER A 358 1.71 -7.66 10.91
CA SER A 358 0.45 -7.50 11.62
C SER A 358 -0.69 -7.81 10.69
N PRO A 359 -1.17 -9.06 10.67
CA PRO A 359 -2.41 -9.33 10.01
C PRO A 359 -3.50 -8.45 10.63
N LEU A 360 -4.30 -7.81 9.79
CA LEU A 360 -5.51 -7.14 10.24
C LEU A 360 -6.61 -8.20 10.44
N THR A 361 -7.49 -7.96 11.40
CA THR A 361 -8.74 -8.73 11.47
C THR A 361 -9.60 -8.45 10.24
N THR A 362 -10.46 -9.40 9.86
CA THR A 362 -11.40 -9.21 8.73
C THR A 362 -12.21 -7.93 8.88
N ASP A 363 -12.76 -7.67 10.07
CA ASP A 363 -13.53 -6.46 10.37
C ASP A 363 -12.70 -5.16 10.24
N ALA A 364 -11.45 -5.15 10.71
CA ALA A 364 -10.56 -3.99 10.51
C ALA A 364 -10.28 -3.73 9.03
N TYR A 365 -10.09 -4.79 8.25
CA TYR A 365 -9.84 -4.70 6.81
C TYR A 365 -11.07 -4.20 6.05
N GLU A 366 -12.26 -4.74 6.34
CA GLU A 366 -13.53 -4.29 5.76
C GLU A 366 -13.84 -2.83 6.06
N LYS A 367 -13.53 -2.36 7.28
CA LYS A 367 -13.66 -0.94 7.63
C LYS A 367 -12.75 -0.05 6.79
N LEU A 368 -11.50 -0.46 6.57
CA LEU A 368 -10.61 0.24 5.64
C LEU A 368 -11.17 0.24 4.23
N CYS A 369 -11.68 -0.90 3.73
CA CYS A 369 -12.30 -0.99 2.42
C CYS A 369 -13.46 0.01 2.27
N CYS A 370 -14.36 0.10 3.25
CA CYS A 370 -15.45 1.06 3.19
C CYS A 370 -14.96 2.51 3.13
N VAL A 371 -14.01 2.90 3.98
CA VAL A 371 -13.47 4.27 3.97
C VAL A 371 -12.69 4.57 2.67
N LEU A 372 -12.17 3.54 2.00
CA LEU A 372 -11.47 3.61 0.72
C LEU A 372 -12.35 3.29 -0.49
N GLU A 373 -13.69 3.29 -0.36
CA GLU A 373 -14.58 2.88 -1.45
C GLU A 373 -14.33 3.65 -2.76
N GLN A 374 -14.07 4.96 -2.66
CA GLN A 374 -13.78 5.79 -3.82
C GLN A 374 -12.43 5.44 -4.45
N GLU A 375 -11.41 5.14 -3.64
CA GLU A 375 -10.10 4.72 -4.13
C GLU A 375 -10.14 3.33 -4.78
N ILE A 376 -10.99 2.44 -4.29
CA ILE A 376 -11.23 1.12 -4.90
C ILE A 376 -11.89 1.29 -6.27
N ALA A 377 -12.83 2.22 -6.42
CA ALA A 377 -13.42 2.50 -7.72
C ALA A 377 -12.46 3.17 -8.69
N ASN A 378 -11.64 4.11 -8.21
CA ASN A 378 -10.58 4.73 -9.02
C ASN A 378 -9.57 3.67 -9.48
N TYR A 379 -9.20 2.73 -8.60
CA TYR A 379 -8.36 1.58 -8.95
C TYR A 379 -9.00 0.70 -10.04
N GLN A 380 -10.31 0.44 -9.96
CA GLN A 380 -11.04 -0.30 -11.00
C GLN A 380 -11.06 0.44 -12.34
N ASP A 381 -11.38 1.75 -12.34
CA ASP A 381 -11.35 2.59 -13.56
C ASP A 381 -9.95 2.58 -14.20
N LEU A 382 -8.90 2.73 -13.39
CA LEU A 382 -7.53 2.64 -13.86
C LEU A 382 -7.21 1.28 -14.46
N LEU A 383 -7.61 0.17 -13.83
CA LEU A 383 -7.42 -1.18 -14.35
C LEU A 383 -8.08 -1.37 -15.72
N HIS A 384 -9.28 -0.85 -15.94
CA HIS A 384 -9.95 -0.95 -17.24
C HIS A 384 -9.16 -0.23 -18.35
N ARG A 385 -8.48 0.89 -18.02
CA ARG A 385 -7.68 1.68 -18.98
C ARG A 385 -6.33 1.08 -19.32
N ILE A 386 -5.81 0.17 -18.49
CA ILE A 386 -4.48 -0.42 -18.70
C ILE A 386 -4.48 -1.36 -19.90
N GLN A 387 -3.52 -1.17 -20.81
CA GLN A 387 -3.48 -1.86 -22.09
C GLN A 387 -2.67 -3.17 -22.05
N ASN A 388 -1.62 -3.25 -21.22
CA ASN A 388 -0.73 -4.42 -21.18
C ASN A 388 -1.25 -5.58 -20.31
N LEU A 389 -2.40 -5.43 -19.66
CA LEU A 389 -3.03 -6.50 -18.87
C LEU A 389 -4.26 -7.00 -19.61
N ASN A 390 -4.42 -8.33 -19.69
CA ASN A 390 -5.63 -8.91 -20.27
C ASN A 390 -6.81 -8.90 -19.26
N ASP A 391 -8.01 -9.24 -19.74
CA ASP A 391 -9.22 -9.19 -18.91
C ASP A 391 -9.17 -10.16 -17.72
N ALA A 392 -8.53 -11.32 -17.86
CA ALA A 392 -8.37 -12.27 -16.77
C ALA A 392 -7.45 -11.72 -15.66
N GLU A 393 -6.39 -11.02 -16.04
CA GLU A 393 -5.47 -10.37 -15.10
C GLU A 393 -6.13 -9.17 -14.40
N LYS A 394 -6.86 -8.33 -15.15
CA LYS A 394 -7.66 -7.24 -14.58
C LYS A 394 -8.71 -7.77 -13.60
N LYS A 395 -9.40 -8.85 -13.98
CA LYS A 395 -10.37 -9.54 -13.13
C LYS A 395 -9.70 -10.10 -11.88
N ALA A 396 -8.55 -10.77 -11.99
CA ALA A 396 -7.83 -11.31 -10.84
C ALA A 396 -7.43 -10.22 -9.83
N CYS A 397 -6.98 -9.06 -10.31
CA CYS A 397 -6.71 -7.89 -9.47
C CYS A 397 -7.96 -7.45 -8.68
N MET A 398 -9.12 -7.37 -9.35
CA MET A 398 -10.38 -6.99 -8.71
C MET A 398 -10.95 -8.10 -7.82
N ASP A 399 -10.81 -9.37 -8.16
CA ASP A 399 -11.25 -10.50 -7.35
C ASP A 399 -10.53 -10.50 -5.99
N LYS A 400 -9.23 -10.17 -5.97
CA LYS A 400 -8.47 -10.01 -4.72
C LYS A 400 -9.03 -8.89 -3.84
N VAL A 401 -9.45 -7.77 -4.44
CA VAL A 401 -10.14 -6.68 -3.72
C VAL A 401 -11.48 -7.17 -3.19
N ARG A 402 -12.27 -7.87 -4.01
CA ARG A 402 -13.59 -8.38 -3.63
C ARG A 402 -13.53 -9.37 -2.48
N GLN A 403 -12.58 -10.30 -2.53
CA GLN A 403 -12.33 -11.28 -1.48
C GLN A 403 -11.91 -10.59 -0.19
N SER A 404 -10.91 -9.71 -0.24
CA SER A 404 -10.35 -9.08 0.96
C SER A 404 -11.31 -8.08 1.62
N CYS A 405 -12.19 -7.44 0.84
CA CYS A 405 -13.16 -6.45 1.32
C CYS A 405 -14.54 -7.03 1.67
N GLY A 406 -14.69 -8.36 1.69
CA GLY A 406 -15.98 -8.99 2.01
C GLY A 406 -17.08 -8.66 1.00
N ILE A 407 -16.73 -8.31 -0.25
CA ILE A 407 -17.70 -7.97 -1.30
C ILE A 407 -18.37 -9.26 -1.81
N GLY A 408 -17.59 -10.35 -1.94
CA GLY A 408 -18.07 -11.63 -2.45
C GLY A 408 -18.58 -11.52 -3.88
N ASP A 409 -19.78 -12.04 -4.15
CA ASP A 409 -20.45 -11.97 -5.46
C ASP A 409 -21.38 -10.76 -5.61
N ARG A 410 -21.51 -9.93 -4.56
CA ARG A 410 -22.42 -8.78 -4.57
C ARG A 410 -22.01 -7.73 -5.62
N PRO A 411 -22.96 -7.09 -6.32
CA PRO A 411 -22.65 -5.96 -7.19
C PRO A 411 -21.85 -4.88 -6.44
N LEU A 412 -20.80 -4.36 -7.08
CA LEU A 412 -19.93 -3.38 -6.42
C LEU A 412 -20.70 -2.11 -6.00
N GLU A 413 -21.70 -1.69 -6.78
CA GLU A 413 -22.54 -0.55 -6.48
C GLU A 413 -23.34 -0.71 -5.17
N GLU A 414 -23.86 -1.91 -4.91
CA GLU A 414 -24.60 -2.21 -3.68
C GLU A 414 -23.68 -2.12 -2.46
N TRP A 415 -22.51 -2.76 -2.52
CA TRP A 415 -21.49 -2.67 -1.47
C TRP A 415 -21.06 -1.21 -1.21
N ARG A 416 -20.92 -0.39 -2.25
CA ARG A 416 -20.58 1.04 -2.09
C ARG A 416 -21.68 1.81 -1.39
N LYS A 417 -22.96 1.58 -1.73
CA LYS A 417 -24.10 2.20 -1.04
C LYS A 417 -24.11 1.85 0.45
N GLU A 418 -23.86 0.58 0.80
CA GLU A 418 -23.73 0.15 2.20
C GLU A 418 -22.58 0.87 2.92
N CYS A 419 -21.40 0.93 2.32
CA CYS A 419 -20.25 1.63 2.90
C CYS A 419 -20.52 3.13 3.07
N GLN A 420 -21.14 3.78 2.09
CA GLN A 420 -21.54 5.19 2.19
C GLN A 420 -22.54 5.42 3.31
N ALA A 421 -23.52 4.54 3.50
CA ALA A 421 -24.46 4.61 4.62
C ALA A 421 -23.73 4.49 5.99
N ARG A 422 -22.74 3.60 6.10
CA ARG A 422 -21.91 3.47 7.32
C ARG A 422 -21.05 4.72 7.57
N ILE A 423 -20.45 5.28 6.52
CA ILE A 423 -19.68 6.53 6.59
C ILE A 423 -20.59 7.68 7.03
N GLU A 424 -21.82 7.73 6.51
CA GLU A 424 -22.80 8.76 6.85
C GLU A 424 -23.25 8.67 8.30
N HIS A 425 -23.58 7.47 8.77
CA HIS A 425 -23.90 7.21 10.17
C HIS A 425 -22.79 7.74 11.12
N ASP A 426 -21.54 7.62 10.69
CA ASP A 426 -20.38 8.03 11.46
C ASP A 426 -20.00 9.52 11.32
N ARG A 427 -20.58 10.22 10.35
CA ARG A 427 -20.29 11.63 10.04
C ARG A 427 -20.32 12.56 11.27
N PRO A 428 -21.31 12.48 12.20
CA PRO A 428 -21.34 13.35 13.38
C PRO A 428 -20.11 13.24 14.28
N VAL A 429 -19.47 12.06 14.34
CA VAL A 429 -18.28 11.83 15.17
C VAL A 429 -17.06 12.56 14.60
N TRP A 430 -17.00 12.75 13.28
CA TRP A 430 -15.85 13.37 12.63
C TRP A 430 -16.07 14.84 12.28
N GLN A 431 -17.33 15.27 12.17
CA GLN A 431 -17.71 16.67 11.95
C GLN A 431 -17.85 17.48 13.24
N LEU A 432 -17.51 16.91 14.41
CA LEU A 432 -17.63 17.60 15.71
C LEU A 432 -17.22 19.07 15.59
N PRO A 433 -18.12 20.02 15.98
CA PRO A 433 -17.88 21.44 15.85
C PRO A 433 -16.50 21.76 16.41
N GLN A 434 -15.70 22.51 15.66
CA GLN A 434 -14.48 23.07 16.23
C GLN A 434 -14.91 23.79 17.49
N ALA A 435 -14.51 23.28 18.66
CA ALA A 435 -14.87 23.88 19.93
C ALA A 435 -14.46 25.34 19.81
N ASN A 436 -15.47 26.20 19.75
CA ASN A 436 -15.36 27.59 19.34
C ASN A 436 -14.09 28.21 19.94
N ASN A 437 -13.12 28.58 19.09
CA ASN A 437 -11.96 29.40 19.46
C ASN A 437 -12.38 30.83 19.92
N ARG A 438 -13.63 31.01 20.35
CA ARG A 438 -14.21 32.24 20.90
C ARG A 438 -13.48 32.76 22.14
N ARG A 439 -12.57 31.99 22.75
CA ARG A 439 -11.75 32.46 23.89
C ARG A 439 -10.52 33.29 23.51
N VAL A 440 -10.12 33.36 22.23
CA VAL A 440 -8.93 34.14 21.83
C VAL A 440 -9.28 35.57 21.40
N GLN A 441 -10.56 35.89 21.17
CA GLN A 441 -10.97 37.25 20.80
C GLN A 441 -11.47 38.13 21.98
N GLN A 442 -11.43 37.63 23.23
CA GLN A 442 -11.94 38.37 24.39
C GLN A 442 -10.86 39.00 25.30
N THR A 443 -9.59 39.04 24.88
CA THR A 443 -8.52 39.73 25.62
C THR A 443 -7.82 40.81 24.82
N ALA A 444 -8.50 41.38 23.82
CA ALA A 444 -8.06 42.56 23.07
C ALA A 444 -9.12 43.66 23.17
N THR A 445 -9.32 44.16 24.39
CA THR A 445 -10.05 45.40 24.68
C THR A 445 -9.40 46.08 25.87
#